data_AF-A0A454XPQ6-F1
#
_entry.id   AF-A0A454XPQ6-F1
#
_cell.length_a   1.000
_cell.length_b   1.000
_cell.length_c   1.000
_cell.angle_alpha   90.00
_cell.angle_beta   90.00
_cell.angle_gamma   90.00
#
_symmetry.space_group_name_H-M   'P 1'
#
loop_
_entity.id
_entity.type
_entity.pdbx_description
1 polymer ?
#
loop_
_entity_poly.entity_id
_entity_poly.type
_entity_poly.pdbx_seq_one_letter_code
_entity_poly.pdbx_strand_id
1 'polypeptide(L)'
;MTEKIVLAYSGGLDTSVAIPWLKDKGYEVIAVVLNVGQPNADFDAIQQKALNVGALDSIVVDAQDEFADHYVAPVIKANALYEGDYPLVSALSRPLIIEHLVKIAHAQNATAIAHGSTGKGNDQVRFEAAIHALDPEMKIEAPIRDFHWSREEEIDYAKEHNVPVPIGKKSPYSIDANLWGRANEAGILENPWNQAPDDAWGMTVSPEAAPDDPTFIDLTFKQGVPVALNDEPMALATMIKGLNKLAGDNGIGRIDKIENRLVGIKSREVYEAPAAAVIMAAHHDLENLTLERDVQHFKPTIEDKITNMIYEAQWISPLFDALMAFIDKTQAVVNGTVKMKLYKGNATAVARKSAHNSLYDEDLATYTSADSFDQEAAAGFIKLWTLPTTVFEQVNHVHSEEKQHD
;
A
#
# COMPACT_ATOMS: atom_id res chain seq x y z
N MET A 1 -22.30 -28.89 -20.58
CA MET A 1 -22.67 -27.57 -20.02
C MET A 1 -21.54 -26.64 -20.35
N THR A 2 -21.83 -25.41 -20.75
CA THR A 2 -20.81 -24.38 -20.99
C THR A 2 -20.09 -24.12 -19.66
N GLU A 3 -18.76 -24.08 -19.67
CA GLU A 3 -17.99 -23.79 -18.46
C GLU A 3 -18.14 -22.30 -18.11
N LYS A 4 -18.30 -21.98 -16.82
CA LYS A 4 -18.36 -20.58 -16.36
C LYS A 4 -16.96 -20.11 -15.96
N ILE A 5 -16.69 -18.84 -16.22
CA ILE A 5 -15.45 -18.16 -15.81
C ILE A 5 -15.76 -16.86 -15.08
N VAL A 6 -15.06 -16.59 -13.99
CA VAL A 6 -15.14 -15.30 -13.28
C VAL A 6 -14.00 -14.40 -13.75
N LEU A 7 -14.33 -13.24 -14.32
CA LEU A 7 -13.34 -12.26 -14.79
C LEU A 7 -13.19 -11.12 -13.78
N ALA A 8 -11.96 -10.89 -13.33
CA ALA A 8 -11.57 -9.65 -12.64
C ALA A 8 -11.72 -8.47 -13.61
N TYR A 9 -12.81 -7.71 -13.47
CA TYR A 9 -13.23 -6.69 -14.41
C TYR A 9 -13.00 -5.28 -13.84
N SER A 10 -12.55 -4.37 -14.69
CA SER A 10 -12.25 -2.98 -14.31
C SER A 10 -13.00 -1.93 -15.13
N GLY A 11 -13.75 -2.33 -16.16
CA GLY A 11 -14.39 -1.40 -17.11
C GLY A 11 -13.44 -0.84 -18.18
N GLY A 12 -12.13 -1.07 -18.05
CA GLY A 12 -11.11 -0.68 -19.04
C GLY A 12 -11.30 -1.36 -20.39
N LEU A 13 -10.59 -0.91 -21.43
CA LEU A 13 -10.67 -1.52 -22.76
C LEU A 13 -10.26 -3.00 -22.70
N ASP A 14 -9.11 -3.27 -22.09
CA ASP A 14 -8.44 -4.55 -22.01
C ASP A 14 -9.34 -5.63 -21.40
N THR A 15 -9.90 -5.35 -20.21
CA THR A 15 -10.83 -6.27 -19.55
C THR A 15 -12.21 -6.33 -20.24
N SER A 16 -12.59 -5.32 -21.04
CA SER A 16 -13.83 -5.38 -21.85
C SER A 16 -13.66 -6.22 -23.10
N VAL A 17 -12.48 -6.22 -23.71
CA VAL A 17 -12.10 -7.07 -24.85
C VAL A 17 -11.93 -8.52 -24.41
N ALA A 18 -11.48 -8.75 -23.18
CA ALA A 18 -11.36 -10.10 -22.61
C ALA A 18 -12.71 -10.85 -22.57
N ILE A 19 -13.85 -10.16 -22.43
CA ILE A 19 -15.18 -10.79 -22.36
C ILE A 19 -15.52 -11.56 -23.65
N PRO A 20 -15.59 -10.92 -24.84
CA PRO A 20 -15.82 -11.66 -26.09
C PRO A 20 -14.75 -12.72 -26.36
N TRP A 21 -13.48 -12.44 -26.05
CA TRP A 21 -12.39 -13.42 -26.26
C TRP A 21 -12.57 -14.70 -25.43
N LEU A 22 -12.97 -14.57 -24.16
CA LEU A 22 -13.29 -15.72 -23.31
C LEU A 22 -14.54 -16.47 -23.78
N LYS A 23 -15.51 -15.77 -24.36
CA LYS A 23 -16.68 -16.40 -24.97
C LYS A 23 -16.33 -17.20 -26.21
N ASP A 24 -15.42 -16.70 -27.05
CA ASP A 24 -14.91 -17.43 -28.22
C ASP A 24 -14.19 -18.71 -27.82
N LYS A 25 -13.56 -18.73 -26.64
CA LYS A 25 -13.01 -19.93 -25.99
C LYS A 25 -14.07 -20.89 -25.43
N GLY A 26 -15.35 -20.50 -25.43
CA GLY A 26 -16.47 -21.33 -24.98
C GLY A 26 -16.85 -21.15 -23.52
N TYR A 27 -16.48 -20.04 -22.88
CA TYR A 27 -16.90 -19.73 -21.51
C TYR A 27 -18.16 -18.87 -21.43
N GLU A 28 -18.95 -19.07 -20.38
CA GLU A 28 -19.92 -18.09 -19.88
C GLU A 28 -19.24 -17.16 -18.86
N VAL A 29 -19.06 -15.89 -19.22
CA VAL A 29 -18.27 -14.94 -18.44
C VAL A 29 -19.11 -14.24 -17.39
N ILE A 30 -18.68 -14.27 -16.13
CA ILE A 30 -19.22 -13.47 -15.02
C ILE A 30 -18.20 -12.38 -14.72
N ALA A 31 -18.54 -11.12 -15.01
CA ALA A 31 -17.67 -9.99 -14.71
C ALA A 31 -17.80 -9.61 -13.23
N VAL A 32 -16.68 -9.46 -12.53
CA VAL A 32 -16.66 -9.08 -11.12
C VAL A 32 -15.80 -7.85 -10.93
N VAL A 33 -16.37 -6.83 -10.30
CA VAL A 33 -15.69 -5.58 -9.93
C VAL A 33 -15.75 -5.45 -8.41
N LEU A 34 -14.61 -5.20 -7.77
CA LEU A 34 -14.61 -4.78 -6.37
C LEU A 34 -14.43 -3.26 -6.32
N ASN A 35 -15.36 -2.58 -5.66
CA ASN A 35 -15.17 -1.20 -5.25
C ASN A 35 -14.25 -1.18 -4.03
N VAL A 36 -12.98 -0.86 -4.26
CA VAL A 36 -11.96 -0.61 -3.23
C VAL A 36 -11.61 0.88 -3.14
N GLY A 37 -12.56 1.74 -3.54
CA GLY A 37 -12.44 3.20 -3.46
C GLY A 37 -11.76 3.83 -4.67
N GLN A 38 -11.89 3.23 -5.85
CA GLN A 38 -11.36 3.81 -7.09
C GLN A 38 -12.02 5.18 -7.35
N PRO A 39 -11.24 6.26 -7.53
CA PRO A 39 -11.79 7.61 -7.66
C PRO A 39 -12.59 7.77 -8.97
N ASN A 40 -13.75 8.40 -8.88
CA ASN A 40 -14.63 8.71 -10.01
C ASN A 40 -15.16 7.49 -10.80
N ALA A 41 -15.12 6.29 -10.23
CA ALA A 41 -15.68 5.11 -10.86
C ALA A 41 -17.22 5.15 -10.86
N ASP A 42 -17.81 4.97 -12.03
CA ASP A 42 -19.26 4.76 -12.20
C ASP A 42 -19.52 3.26 -12.31
N PHE A 43 -19.78 2.62 -11.16
CA PHE A 43 -19.95 1.17 -11.08
C PHE A 43 -21.19 0.67 -11.83
N ASP A 44 -22.25 1.47 -11.94
CA ASP A 44 -23.44 1.12 -12.71
C ASP A 44 -23.11 1.10 -14.21
N ALA A 45 -22.38 2.10 -14.70
CA ALA A 45 -21.93 2.14 -16.09
C ALA A 45 -20.94 1.00 -16.39
N ILE A 46 -20.04 0.67 -15.46
CA ILE A 46 -19.11 -0.46 -15.59
C ILE A 46 -19.89 -1.78 -15.66
N GLN A 47 -20.87 -2.01 -14.77
CA GLN A 47 -21.68 -3.21 -14.82
C GLN A 47 -22.41 -3.36 -16.14
N GLN A 48 -23.10 -2.28 -16.55
CA GLN A 48 -23.89 -2.28 -17.79
C GLN A 48 -23.00 -2.49 -19.01
N LYS A 49 -21.79 -1.92 -19.01
CA LYS A 49 -20.81 -2.14 -20.08
C LYS A 49 -20.45 -3.62 -20.19
N ALA A 50 -20.16 -4.31 -19.09
CA ALA A 50 -19.83 -5.73 -19.10
C ALA A 50 -20.96 -6.60 -19.72
N LEU A 51 -22.21 -6.32 -19.33
CA LEU A 51 -23.39 -7.01 -19.88
C LEU A 51 -23.55 -6.73 -21.38
N ASN A 52 -23.37 -5.47 -21.79
CA ASN A 52 -23.50 -5.06 -23.20
C ASN A 52 -22.45 -5.73 -24.11
N VAL A 53 -21.23 -5.94 -23.61
CA VAL A 53 -20.16 -6.65 -24.35
C VAL A 53 -20.26 -8.17 -24.22
N GLY A 54 -21.28 -8.67 -23.51
CA GLY A 54 -21.72 -10.05 -23.60
C GLY A 54 -21.43 -10.93 -22.39
N ALA A 55 -21.08 -10.36 -21.22
CA ALA A 55 -21.02 -11.11 -19.98
C ALA A 55 -22.41 -11.71 -19.63
N LEU A 56 -22.43 -12.91 -19.07
CA LEU A 56 -23.63 -13.57 -18.56
C LEU A 56 -24.19 -12.82 -17.34
N ASP A 57 -23.31 -12.36 -16.47
CA ASP A 57 -23.62 -11.63 -15.24
C ASP A 57 -22.51 -10.61 -14.93
N SER A 58 -22.84 -9.59 -14.14
CA SER A 58 -21.94 -8.50 -13.79
C SER A 58 -22.15 -8.07 -12.34
N ILE A 59 -21.19 -8.41 -11.49
CA ILE A 59 -21.27 -8.28 -10.04
C ILE A 59 -20.36 -7.15 -9.59
N VAL A 60 -20.88 -6.23 -8.76
CA VAL A 60 -20.08 -5.24 -8.03
C VAL A 60 -20.16 -5.58 -6.55
N VAL A 61 -19.00 -5.63 -5.90
CA VAL A 61 -18.88 -5.80 -4.44
C VAL A 61 -18.33 -4.50 -3.86
N ASP A 62 -19.06 -3.87 -2.94
CA ASP A 62 -18.51 -2.75 -2.16
C ASP A 62 -17.65 -3.29 -1.02
N ALA A 63 -16.35 -3.09 -1.12
CA ALA A 63 -15.34 -3.65 -0.23
C ALA A 63 -14.44 -2.56 0.37
N GLN A 64 -14.89 -1.29 0.41
CA GLN A 64 -14.06 -0.17 0.87
C GLN A 64 -13.69 -0.27 2.36
N ASP A 65 -14.67 -0.57 3.21
CA ASP A 65 -14.42 -0.74 4.65
C ASP A 65 -13.60 -2.01 4.92
N GLU A 66 -13.91 -3.11 4.22
CA GLU A 66 -13.12 -4.35 4.30
C GLU A 66 -11.66 -4.12 3.86
N PHE A 67 -11.45 -3.38 2.76
CA PHE A 67 -10.13 -3.02 2.29
C PHE A 67 -9.37 -2.18 3.31
N ALA A 68 -10.03 -1.17 3.88
CA ALA A 68 -9.42 -0.32 4.89
C ALA A 68 -9.06 -1.13 6.16
N ASP A 69 -10.00 -1.87 6.71
CA ASP A 69 -9.85 -2.49 8.03
C ASP A 69 -8.97 -3.75 8.00
N HIS A 70 -9.01 -4.53 6.93
CA HIS A 70 -8.29 -5.81 6.85
C HIS A 70 -7.02 -5.78 6.01
N TYR A 71 -6.81 -4.76 5.16
CA TYR A 71 -5.62 -4.68 4.30
C TYR A 71 -4.81 -3.42 4.57
N VAL A 72 -5.44 -2.24 4.62
CA VAL A 72 -4.74 -0.98 4.93
C VAL A 72 -4.28 -0.91 6.39
N ALA A 73 -5.11 -1.32 7.35
CA ALA A 73 -4.73 -1.27 8.77
C ALA A 73 -3.46 -2.09 9.07
N PRO A 74 -3.27 -3.34 8.56
CA PRO A 74 -1.99 -4.04 8.64
C PRO A 74 -0.80 -3.25 8.12
N VAL A 75 -0.93 -2.59 6.97
CA VAL A 75 0.14 -1.76 6.37
C VAL A 75 0.49 -0.57 7.26
N ILE A 76 -0.50 0.07 7.87
CA ILE A 76 -0.28 1.15 8.85
C ILE A 76 0.49 0.62 10.06
N LYS A 77 -0.01 -0.44 10.69
CA LYS A 77 0.58 -1.04 11.90
C LYS A 77 2.03 -1.50 11.69
N ALA A 78 2.34 -1.97 10.49
CA ALA A 78 3.66 -2.45 10.11
C ALA A 78 4.56 -1.36 9.48
N ASN A 79 4.14 -0.09 9.43
CA ASN A 79 4.84 0.98 8.72
C ASN A 79 5.33 0.54 7.31
N ALA A 80 4.54 -0.24 6.59
CA ALA A 80 5.02 -0.98 5.43
C ALA A 80 5.22 -0.08 4.21
N LEU A 81 6.49 0.26 3.92
CA LEU A 81 6.93 1.11 2.81
C LEU A 81 7.96 0.36 1.97
N TYR A 82 7.56 -0.10 0.79
CA TYR A 82 8.45 -0.85 -0.10
C TYR A 82 9.61 0.02 -0.56
N GLU A 83 10.82 -0.48 -0.31
CA GLU A 83 12.08 0.22 -0.59
C GLU A 83 12.07 1.67 -0.05
N GLY A 84 11.46 1.87 1.12
CA GLY A 84 11.55 3.08 1.94
C GLY A 84 10.43 4.12 1.76
N ASP A 85 9.67 4.11 0.67
CA ASP A 85 8.69 5.17 0.38
C ASP A 85 7.37 4.72 -0.26
N TYR A 86 7.28 3.55 -0.90
CA TYR A 86 6.06 3.11 -1.59
C TYR A 86 5.10 2.35 -0.65
N PRO A 87 3.92 2.89 -0.30
CA PRO A 87 3.01 2.28 0.67
C PRO A 87 2.15 1.17 0.06
N LEU A 88 2.68 0.41 -0.91
CA LEU A 88 2.08 -0.80 -1.48
C LEU A 88 0.69 -0.58 -2.13
N VAL A 89 0.41 0.64 -2.59
CA VAL A 89 -0.89 1.09 -3.16
C VAL A 89 -1.57 0.02 -4.00
N SER A 90 -0.91 -0.42 -5.06
CA SER A 90 -1.48 -1.42 -5.97
C SER A 90 -1.42 -2.80 -5.34
N ALA A 91 -0.28 -3.20 -4.77
CA ALA A 91 -0.08 -4.54 -4.23
C ALA A 91 -1.16 -4.95 -3.21
N LEU A 92 -1.63 -3.99 -2.42
CA LEU A 92 -2.48 -4.23 -1.27
C LEU A 92 -3.93 -4.62 -1.61
N SER A 93 -4.48 -4.13 -2.72
CA SER A 93 -5.87 -4.47 -3.09
C SER A 93 -6.00 -5.87 -3.70
N ARG A 94 -4.91 -6.44 -4.24
CA ARG A 94 -4.96 -7.70 -4.98
C ARG A 94 -5.40 -8.88 -4.11
N PRO A 95 -4.83 -9.12 -2.91
CA PRO A 95 -5.27 -10.20 -2.04
C PRO A 95 -6.79 -10.18 -1.78
N LEU A 96 -7.37 -9.01 -1.47
CA LEU A 96 -8.82 -8.84 -1.29
C LEU A 96 -9.62 -9.20 -2.55
N ILE A 97 -9.21 -8.65 -3.69
CA ILE A 97 -9.85 -8.93 -4.98
C ILE A 97 -9.85 -10.43 -5.26
N ILE A 98 -8.72 -11.08 -5.06
CA ILE A 98 -8.53 -12.50 -5.36
C ILE A 98 -9.39 -13.38 -4.45
N GLU A 99 -9.45 -13.07 -3.14
CA GLU A 99 -10.32 -13.79 -2.21
C GLU A 99 -11.80 -13.74 -2.63
N HIS A 100 -12.30 -12.56 -3.04
CA HIS A 100 -13.66 -12.43 -3.53
C HIS A 100 -13.89 -13.14 -4.86
N LEU A 101 -12.92 -13.08 -5.79
CA LEU A 101 -13.02 -13.80 -7.06
C LEU A 101 -13.15 -15.32 -6.85
N VAL A 102 -12.34 -15.90 -5.95
CA VAL A 102 -12.41 -17.33 -5.61
C VAL A 102 -13.75 -17.66 -4.94
N LYS A 103 -14.18 -16.87 -3.95
CA LYS A 103 -15.49 -17.04 -3.28
C LYS A 103 -16.65 -17.00 -4.28
N ILE A 104 -16.63 -16.06 -5.22
CA ILE A 104 -17.65 -15.91 -6.25
C ILE A 104 -17.58 -17.05 -7.27
N ALA A 105 -16.38 -17.47 -7.68
CA ALA A 105 -16.20 -18.60 -8.58
C ALA A 105 -16.83 -19.87 -8.00
N HIS A 106 -16.57 -20.18 -6.72
CA HIS A 106 -17.20 -21.30 -6.03
C HIS A 106 -18.72 -21.15 -5.94
N ALA A 107 -19.23 -19.99 -5.55
CA ALA A 107 -20.67 -19.74 -5.45
C ALA A 107 -21.40 -19.88 -6.80
N GLN A 108 -20.73 -19.52 -7.89
CA GLN A 108 -21.27 -19.57 -9.26
C GLN A 108 -21.03 -20.89 -9.98
N ASN A 109 -20.30 -21.82 -9.36
CA ASN A 109 -19.80 -23.06 -9.97
C ASN A 109 -18.97 -22.77 -11.24
N ALA A 110 -18.13 -21.74 -11.19
CA ALA A 110 -17.14 -21.44 -12.23
C ALA A 110 -15.94 -22.37 -12.10
N THR A 111 -15.42 -22.82 -13.24
CA THR A 111 -14.26 -23.71 -13.34
C THR A 111 -12.96 -22.95 -13.58
N ALA A 112 -13.05 -21.64 -13.83
CA ALA A 112 -11.92 -20.79 -14.13
C ALA A 112 -12.08 -19.38 -13.56
N ILE A 113 -10.95 -18.70 -13.36
CA ILE A 113 -10.85 -17.25 -13.10
C ILE A 113 -9.99 -16.61 -14.19
N ALA A 114 -10.37 -15.42 -14.67
CA ALA A 114 -9.59 -14.62 -15.60
C ALA A 114 -9.15 -13.30 -14.98
N HIS A 115 -7.97 -12.80 -15.37
CA HIS A 115 -7.49 -11.47 -15.00
C HIS A 115 -6.83 -10.74 -16.18
N GLY A 116 -6.81 -9.41 -16.10
CA GLY A 116 -6.31 -8.52 -17.16
C GLY A 116 -4.84 -8.12 -17.04
N SER A 117 -4.02 -8.85 -16.28
CA SER A 117 -2.63 -8.44 -16.02
C SER A 117 -1.71 -8.71 -17.21
N THR A 118 -0.73 -7.83 -17.45
CA THR A 118 0.28 -8.03 -18.49
C THR A 118 1.39 -9.00 -18.05
N GLY A 119 2.15 -9.54 -19.02
CA GLY A 119 3.27 -10.45 -18.78
C GLY A 119 4.53 -9.84 -18.15
N LYS A 120 4.57 -8.51 -17.93
CA LYS A 120 5.73 -7.79 -17.36
C LYS A 120 5.49 -7.17 -15.98
N GLY A 121 4.26 -7.26 -15.47
CA GLY A 121 3.85 -6.69 -14.19
C GLY A 121 3.95 -7.70 -13.05
N ASN A 122 3.99 -7.19 -11.81
CA ASN A 122 3.90 -8.02 -10.60
C ASN A 122 2.49 -8.60 -10.40
N ASP A 123 1.45 -7.95 -10.94
CA ASP A 123 0.07 -8.36 -10.71
C ASP A 123 -0.28 -9.74 -11.22
N GLN A 124 0.31 -10.20 -12.34
CA GLN A 124 0.10 -11.58 -12.80
C GLN A 124 0.55 -12.59 -11.72
N VAL A 125 1.67 -12.32 -11.04
CA VAL A 125 2.19 -13.18 -9.97
C VAL A 125 1.26 -13.10 -8.77
N ARG A 126 0.77 -11.90 -8.42
CA ARG A 126 -0.19 -11.70 -7.33
C ARG A 126 -1.48 -12.48 -7.55
N PHE A 127 -2.10 -12.34 -8.72
CA PHE A 127 -3.32 -13.08 -9.08
C PHE A 127 -3.08 -14.58 -9.07
N GLU A 128 -2.14 -15.09 -9.87
CA GLU A 128 -2.01 -16.53 -10.08
C GLU A 128 -1.51 -17.28 -8.84
N ALA A 129 -0.55 -16.72 -8.10
CA ALA A 129 -0.03 -17.37 -6.91
C ALA A 129 -1.12 -17.48 -5.82
N ALA A 130 -1.88 -16.41 -5.59
CA ALA A 130 -2.92 -16.41 -4.56
C ALA A 130 -4.17 -17.18 -4.97
N ILE A 131 -4.57 -17.16 -6.25
CA ILE A 131 -5.67 -18.02 -6.75
C ILE A 131 -5.31 -19.49 -6.49
N HIS A 132 -4.13 -19.95 -6.91
CA HIS A 132 -3.72 -21.35 -6.69
C HIS A 132 -3.49 -21.68 -5.20
N ALA A 133 -3.10 -20.71 -4.37
CA ALA A 133 -2.99 -20.93 -2.94
C ALA A 133 -4.37 -21.16 -2.27
N LEU A 134 -5.41 -20.47 -2.76
CA LEU A 134 -6.78 -20.59 -2.25
C LEU A 134 -7.55 -21.76 -2.89
N ASP A 135 -7.28 -22.06 -4.15
CA ASP A 135 -7.84 -23.18 -4.90
C ASP A 135 -6.83 -23.69 -5.94
N PRO A 136 -6.07 -24.77 -5.63
CA PRO A 136 -5.06 -25.34 -6.51
C PRO A 136 -5.60 -25.89 -7.84
N GLU A 137 -6.91 -26.21 -7.92
CA GLU A 137 -7.53 -26.81 -9.10
C GLU A 137 -8.20 -25.75 -10.00
N MET A 138 -8.30 -24.50 -9.53
CA MET A 138 -8.91 -23.41 -10.29
C MET A 138 -8.10 -23.11 -11.54
N LYS A 139 -8.73 -23.24 -12.72
CA LYS A 139 -8.08 -22.86 -13.99
C LYS A 139 -7.92 -21.34 -14.03
N ILE A 140 -6.83 -20.88 -14.64
CA ILE A 140 -6.59 -19.44 -14.82
C ILE A 140 -6.46 -19.12 -16.31
N GLU A 141 -7.17 -18.09 -16.74
CA GLU A 141 -7.02 -17.49 -18.06
C GLU A 141 -6.38 -16.10 -17.91
N ALA A 142 -5.35 -15.80 -18.70
CA ALA A 142 -4.68 -14.49 -18.69
C ALA A 142 -4.72 -13.86 -20.09
N PRO A 143 -5.90 -13.42 -20.58
CA PRO A 143 -6.09 -13.08 -21.99
C PRO A 143 -5.06 -12.08 -22.51
N ILE A 144 -4.79 -11.01 -21.75
CA ILE A 144 -3.85 -9.94 -22.14
C ILE A 144 -2.43 -10.46 -22.34
N ARG A 145 -2.03 -11.46 -21.55
CA ARG A 145 -0.74 -12.13 -21.72
C ARG A 145 -0.75 -13.07 -22.92
N ASP A 146 -1.87 -13.71 -23.21
CA ASP A 146 -1.97 -14.81 -24.17
C ASP A 146 -2.15 -14.34 -25.63
N PHE A 147 -2.91 -13.27 -25.89
CA PHE A 147 -3.20 -12.88 -27.28
C PHE A 147 -2.09 -12.05 -27.96
N HIS A 148 -1.16 -11.45 -27.19
CA HIS A 148 0.02 -10.72 -27.70
C HIS A 148 -0.26 -9.62 -28.75
N TRP A 149 -1.45 -9.02 -28.73
CA TRP A 149 -1.90 -8.02 -29.68
C TRP A 149 -1.24 -6.66 -29.45
N SER A 150 -1.00 -5.94 -30.54
CA SER A 150 -0.81 -4.50 -30.54
C SER A 150 -2.10 -3.78 -30.10
N ARG A 151 -1.97 -2.51 -29.69
CA ARG A 151 -3.14 -1.69 -29.31
C ARG A 151 -4.10 -1.49 -30.49
N GLU A 152 -3.56 -1.44 -31.71
CA GLU A 152 -4.33 -1.37 -32.94
C GLU A 152 -5.17 -2.64 -33.15
N GLU A 153 -4.56 -3.82 -33.02
CA GLU A 153 -5.25 -5.12 -33.13
C GLU A 153 -6.33 -5.28 -32.06
N GLU A 154 -6.04 -4.88 -30.82
CA GLU A 154 -7.03 -4.88 -29.72
C GLU A 154 -8.22 -3.97 -30.03
N ILE A 155 -7.97 -2.78 -30.57
CA ILE A 155 -9.02 -1.83 -30.98
C ILE A 155 -9.85 -2.39 -32.14
N ASP A 156 -9.23 -3.07 -33.09
CA ASP A 156 -9.94 -3.65 -34.22
C ASP A 156 -10.79 -4.85 -33.80
N TYR A 157 -10.26 -5.72 -32.92
CA TYR A 157 -11.03 -6.78 -32.29
C TYR A 157 -12.19 -6.22 -31.45
N ALA A 158 -11.95 -5.13 -30.70
CA ALA A 158 -12.99 -4.42 -29.96
C ALA A 158 -14.12 -3.95 -30.88
N LYS A 159 -13.80 -3.35 -32.03
CA LYS A 159 -14.81 -2.92 -33.02
C LYS A 159 -15.58 -4.09 -33.60
N GLU A 160 -14.90 -5.18 -33.97
CA GLU A 160 -15.53 -6.39 -34.51
C GLU A 160 -16.56 -6.99 -33.53
N HIS A 161 -16.26 -6.90 -32.23
CA HIS A 161 -17.11 -7.43 -31.16
C HIS A 161 -18.00 -6.37 -30.49
N ASN A 162 -18.14 -5.19 -31.10
CA ASN A 162 -18.96 -4.07 -30.60
C ASN A 162 -18.61 -3.61 -29.17
N VAL A 163 -17.35 -3.80 -28.74
CA VAL A 163 -16.83 -3.29 -27.48
C VAL A 163 -16.61 -1.77 -27.61
N PRO A 164 -17.23 -0.94 -26.76
CA PRO A 164 -17.04 0.50 -26.82
C PRO A 164 -15.60 0.90 -26.53
N VAL A 165 -14.93 1.48 -27.54
CA VAL A 165 -13.57 2.04 -27.41
C VAL A 165 -13.69 3.50 -26.95
N PRO A 166 -13.02 3.90 -25.85
CA PRO A 166 -13.04 5.28 -25.39
C PRO A 166 -12.55 6.26 -26.48
N ILE A 167 -13.39 7.24 -26.86
CA ILE A 167 -13.06 8.23 -27.88
C ILE A 167 -12.45 9.48 -27.20
N GLY A 168 -11.29 9.93 -27.68
CA GLY A 168 -10.88 11.33 -27.52
C GLY A 168 -10.10 11.74 -26.27
N LYS A 169 -9.73 10.83 -25.37
CA LYS A 169 -8.76 11.12 -24.29
C LYS A 169 -7.80 9.95 -24.10
N LYS A 170 -6.73 9.91 -24.92
CA LYS A 170 -5.60 9.04 -24.61
C LYS A 170 -4.81 9.70 -23.48
N SER A 171 -5.15 9.39 -22.23
CA SER A 171 -4.12 9.51 -21.20
C SER A 171 -2.95 8.61 -21.64
N PRO A 172 -1.72 9.12 -21.72
CA PRO A 172 -0.58 8.30 -22.11
C PRO A 172 -0.16 7.33 -20.99
N TYR A 173 -0.80 7.40 -19.83
CA TYR A 173 -0.47 6.65 -18.64
C TYR A 173 -1.34 5.40 -18.49
N SER A 174 -0.74 4.34 -17.98
CA SER A 174 -1.47 3.27 -17.30
C SER A 174 -1.70 3.73 -15.87
N ILE A 175 -2.97 3.79 -15.43
CA ILE A 175 -3.37 4.32 -14.13
C ILE A 175 -4.05 3.21 -13.34
N ASP A 176 -3.57 2.97 -12.13
CA ASP A 176 -4.24 2.17 -11.12
C ASP A 176 -4.50 3.04 -9.89
N ALA A 177 -5.70 2.99 -9.34
CA ALA A 177 -6.06 3.83 -8.20
C ALA A 177 -7.10 3.12 -7.33
N ASN A 178 -6.98 3.31 -6.02
CA ASN A 178 -7.92 2.82 -5.02
C ASN A 178 -7.97 3.81 -3.85
N LEU A 179 -8.66 3.43 -2.78
CA LEU A 179 -8.79 4.23 -1.56
C LEU A 179 -7.43 4.69 -0.99
N TRP A 180 -6.41 3.84 -1.05
CA TRP A 180 -5.11 4.05 -0.40
C TRP A 180 -4.15 4.91 -1.21
N GLY A 181 -4.34 4.98 -2.54
CA GLY A 181 -3.54 5.85 -3.40
C GLY A 181 -3.75 5.59 -4.88
N ARG A 182 -2.86 6.16 -5.67
CA ARG A 182 -2.84 6.09 -7.13
C ARG A 182 -1.43 5.83 -7.63
N ALA A 183 -1.31 5.02 -8.67
CA ALA A 183 -0.08 4.65 -9.36
C ALA A 183 -0.22 4.97 -10.85
N ASN A 184 0.83 5.56 -11.43
CA ASN A 184 0.93 5.80 -12.86
C ASN A 184 2.25 5.32 -13.42
N GLU A 185 2.18 4.72 -14.60
CA GLU A 185 3.33 4.29 -15.39
C GLU A 185 3.10 4.53 -16.89
N ALA A 186 4.06 4.09 -17.70
CA ALA A 186 4.06 4.15 -19.17
C ALA A 186 4.20 5.55 -19.78
N GLY A 187 4.40 5.58 -21.10
CA GLY A 187 4.53 6.80 -21.88
C GLY A 187 5.78 7.61 -21.52
N ILE A 188 5.62 8.92 -21.31
CA ILE A 188 6.74 9.83 -21.02
C ILE A 188 7.51 9.48 -19.74
N LEU A 189 6.86 8.78 -18.80
CA LEU A 189 7.43 8.38 -17.50
C LEU A 189 8.49 7.28 -17.63
N GLU A 190 8.47 6.48 -18.71
CA GLU A 190 9.41 5.36 -18.92
C GLU A 190 10.87 5.82 -19.04
N ASN A 191 11.11 7.05 -19.52
CA ASN A 191 12.45 7.64 -19.50
C ASN A 191 12.67 8.33 -18.14
N PRO A 192 13.59 7.82 -17.29
CA PRO A 192 13.82 8.37 -15.95
C PRO A 192 14.42 9.79 -15.94
N TRP A 193 14.88 10.30 -17.09
CA TRP A 193 15.35 11.67 -17.22
C TRP A 193 14.21 12.68 -17.44
N ASN A 194 13.01 12.23 -17.82
CA ASN A 194 11.85 13.09 -17.97
C ASN A 194 11.22 13.37 -16.60
N GLN A 195 10.92 14.62 -16.29
CA GLN A 195 10.10 14.94 -15.12
C GLN A 195 8.66 14.46 -15.35
N ALA A 196 8.01 14.01 -14.28
CA ALA A 196 6.59 13.69 -14.33
C ALA A 196 5.78 14.97 -14.63
N PRO A 197 5.06 15.04 -15.76
CA PRO A 197 4.26 16.22 -16.09
C PRO A 197 3.07 16.37 -15.13
N ASP A 198 2.50 17.58 -15.07
CA ASP A 198 1.43 17.90 -14.12
C ASP A 198 0.19 17.00 -14.28
N ASP A 199 -0.11 16.56 -15.51
CA ASP A 199 -1.24 15.68 -15.81
C ASP A 199 -1.02 14.21 -15.40
N ALA A 200 0.18 13.85 -14.94
CA ALA A 200 0.45 12.58 -14.29
C ALA A 200 -0.05 12.55 -12.84
N TRP A 201 -0.36 13.70 -12.23
CA TRP A 201 -0.86 13.81 -10.86
C TRP A 201 -2.37 14.08 -10.87
N GLY A 202 -3.14 13.27 -10.15
CA GLY A 202 -4.61 13.29 -10.14
C GLY A 202 -5.24 13.42 -8.76
N MET A 203 -4.48 13.20 -7.68
CA MET A 203 -4.95 13.30 -6.29
C MET A 203 -4.36 14.50 -5.54
N THR A 204 -3.25 15.07 -6.04
CA THR A 204 -2.45 16.07 -5.32
C THR A 204 -2.17 17.30 -6.17
N VAL A 205 -2.17 18.49 -5.55
CA VAL A 205 -1.57 19.69 -6.17
C VAL A 205 -0.05 19.62 -6.08
N SER A 206 0.67 20.43 -6.86
CA SER A 206 2.13 20.53 -6.66
C SER A 206 2.44 21.23 -5.33
N PRO A 207 3.58 20.90 -4.67
CA PRO A 207 3.99 21.61 -3.45
C PRO A 207 4.08 23.13 -3.61
N GLU A 208 4.42 23.62 -4.80
CA GLU A 208 4.45 25.04 -5.15
C GLU A 208 3.06 25.68 -5.21
N ALA A 209 2.05 24.92 -5.63
CA ALA A 209 0.65 25.36 -5.70
C ALA A 209 -0.14 25.14 -4.40
N ALA A 210 0.43 24.42 -3.43
CA ALA A 210 -0.18 24.19 -2.12
C ALA A 210 -0.26 25.49 -1.29
N PRO A 211 -1.24 25.60 -0.35
CA PRO A 211 -1.43 26.77 0.50
C PRO A 211 -0.16 27.29 1.18
N ASP A 212 -0.08 28.61 1.35
CA ASP A 212 1.03 29.28 2.07
C ASP A 212 0.87 29.24 3.60
N ASP A 213 -0.32 28.92 4.10
CA ASP A 213 -0.57 28.72 5.52
C ASP A 213 -0.58 27.22 5.87
N PRO A 214 0.11 26.80 6.95
CA PRO A 214 0.12 25.40 7.36
C PRO A 214 -1.24 24.96 7.90
N THR A 215 -1.65 23.74 7.53
CA THR A 215 -2.83 23.08 8.09
C THR A 215 -2.41 22.21 9.27
N PHE A 216 -3.12 22.29 10.40
CA PHE A 216 -2.89 21.42 11.55
C PHE A 216 -4.05 20.45 11.72
N ILE A 217 -3.73 19.19 11.99
CA ILE A 217 -4.71 18.16 12.33
C ILE A 217 -4.26 17.34 13.53
N ASP A 218 -5.21 16.75 14.24
CA ASP A 218 -4.96 15.77 15.29
C ASP A 218 -5.45 14.38 14.83
N LEU A 219 -4.57 13.39 14.81
CA LEU A 219 -4.91 11.99 14.54
C LEU A 219 -4.84 11.18 15.82
N THR A 220 -5.97 10.58 16.21
CA THR A 220 -6.04 9.72 17.39
C THR A 220 -6.02 8.26 16.97
N PHE A 221 -5.13 7.49 17.60
CA PHE A 221 -4.91 6.07 17.36
C PHE A 221 -5.37 5.22 18.54
N LYS A 222 -5.87 4.04 18.20
CA LYS A 222 -6.15 2.96 19.12
C LYS A 222 -5.57 1.68 18.54
N GLN A 223 -4.70 1.03 19.30
CA GLN A 223 -4.03 -0.20 18.91
C GLN A 223 -3.38 -0.12 17.52
N GLY A 224 -2.67 0.98 17.25
CA GLY A 224 -1.98 1.20 15.98
C GLY A 224 -2.85 1.68 14.81
N VAL A 225 -4.18 1.74 14.97
CA VAL A 225 -5.10 2.16 13.90
C VAL A 225 -5.68 3.54 14.21
N PRO A 226 -5.73 4.48 13.25
CA PRO A 226 -6.35 5.77 13.50
C PRO A 226 -7.88 5.64 13.58
N VAL A 227 -8.47 6.23 14.61
CA VAL A 227 -9.90 6.11 14.97
C VAL A 227 -10.63 7.45 15.03
N ALA A 228 -9.92 8.57 15.07
CA ALA A 228 -10.52 9.91 14.99
C ALA A 228 -9.58 10.93 14.31
N LEU A 229 -10.18 11.90 13.62
CA LEU A 229 -9.52 13.05 13.01
C LEU A 229 -10.09 14.33 13.65
N ASN A 230 -9.25 15.17 14.23
CA ASN A 230 -9.65 16.38 14.95
C ASN A 230 -10.73 16.11 16.02
N ASP A 231 -10.51 15.09 16.85
CA ASP A 231 -11.43 14.60 17.89
C ASP A 231 -12.78 14.06 17.38
N GLU A 232 -13.01 13.98 16.06
CA GLU A 232 -14.21 13.37 15.48
C GLU A 232 -13.96 11.89 15.14
N PRO A 233 -14.62 10.93 15.82
CA PRO A 233 -14.51 9.51 15.50
C PRO A 233 -15.10 9.18 14.13
N MET A 234 -14.40 8.36 13.36
CA MET A 234 -14.87 7.94 12.04
C MET A 234 -14.23 6.61 11.62
N ALA A 235 -14.88 5.92 10.68
CA ALA A 235 -14.34 4.71 10.08
C ALA A 235 -13.05 5.01 9.29
N LEU A 236 -12.14 4.03 9.23
CA LEU A 236 -10.84 4.20 8.59
C LEU A 236 -10.98 4.58 7.11
N ALA A 237 -11.90 3.96 6.37
CA ALA A 237 -12.13 4.30 4.97
C ALA A 237 -12.61 5.74 4.77
N THR A 238 -13.50 6.23 5.64
CA THR A 238 -13.95 7.63 5.63
C THR A 238 -12.79 8.58 5.92
N MET A 239 -11.96 8.25 6.92
CA MET A 239 -10.80 9.06 7.29
C MET A 239 -9.79 9.14 6.13
N ILE A 240 -9.48 8.01 5.49
CA ILE A 240 -8.56 7.97 4.36
C ILE A 240 -9.06 8.87 3.22
N LYS A 241 -10.36 8.85 2.89
CA LYS A 241 -10.93 9.75 1.86
C LYS A 241 -10.77 11.22 2.24
N GLY A 242 -11.09 11.57 3.49
CA GLY A 242 -10.95 12.94 4.01
C GLY A 242 -9.50 13.42 3.97
N LEU A 243 -8.57 12.59 4.42
CA LEU A 243 -7.14 12.87 4.42
C LEU A 243 -6.55 12.91 3.01
N ASN A 244 -7.01 12.07 2.08
CA ASN A 244 -6.57 12.13 0.69
C ASN A 244 -6.84 13.51 0.09
N LYS A 245 -8.03 14.06 0.35
CA LYS A 245 -8.37 15.43 -0.07
C LYS A 245 -7.52 16.47 0.65
N LEU A 246 -7.49 16.44 1.98
CA LEU A 246 -6.82 17.45 2.80
C LEU A 246 -5.31 17.51 2.56
N ALA A 247 -4.65 16.34 2.55
CA ALA A 247 -3.22 16.22 2.32
C ALA A 247 -2.88 16.43 0.83
N GLY A 248 -3.76 15.99 -0.09
CA GLY A 248 -3.63 16.27 -1.52
C GLY A 248 -3.67 17.76 -1.85
N ASP A 249 -4.54 18.53 -1.19
CA ASP A 249 -4.58 20.00 -1.30
C ASP A 249 -3.32 20.67 -0.75
N ASN A 250 -2.60 20.01 0.15
CA ASN A 250 -1.31 20.45 0.67
C ASN A 250 -0.11 19.91 -0.14
N GLY A 251 -0.37 19.21 -1.25
CA GLY A 251 0.65 18.65 -2.15
C GLY A 251 1.43 17.46 -1.60
N ILE A 252 0.90 16.79 -0.57
CA ILE A 252 1.58 15.71 0.17
C ILE A 252 1.39 14.36 -0.52
N GLY A 253 2.42 13.51 -0.45
CA GLY A 253 2.33 12.10 -0.85
C GLY A 253 2.62 11.82 -2.32
N ARG A 254 3.25 12.76 -3.04
CA ARG A 254 3.85 12.49 -4.36
C ARG A 254 5.15 11.71 -4.21
N ILE A 255 5.26 10.59 -4.92
CA ILE A 255 6.44 9.72 -4.94
C ILE A 255 6.82 9.49 -6.40
N ASP A 256 8.08 9.66 -6.76
CA ASP A 256 8.64 9.30 -8.08
C ASP A 256 9.78 8.32 -7.84
N LYS A 257 9.56 7.06 -8.21
CA LYS A 257 10.41 5.94 -7.78
C LYS A 257 10.86 5.10 -8.96
N ILE A 258 12.12 4.68 -8.92
CA ILE A 258 12.58 3.49 -9.65
C ILE A 258 12.60 2.32 -8.67
N GLU A 259 11.80 1.31 -8.92
CA GLU A 259 11.64 0.15 -8.04
C GLU A 259 12.15 -1.15 -8.65
N ASN A 260 12.43 -2.14 -7.81
CA ASN A 260 12.74 -3.49 -8.25
C ASN A 260 11.47 -4.36 -8.30
N ARG A 261 11.05 -4.79 -9.50
CA ARG A 261 9.95 -5.73 -9.66
C ARG A 261 10.41 -7.15 -9.32
N LEU A 262 9.48 -7.96 -8.79
CA LEU A 262 9.71 -9.37 -8.49
C LEU A 262 10.18 -10.16 -9.72
N VAL A 263 9.72 -9.77 -10.91
CA VAL A 263 10.08 -10.40 -12.19
C VAL A 263 11.50 -10.05 -12.68
N GLY A 264 12.31 -9.34 -11.87
CA GLY A 264 13.74 -9.13 -12.11
C GLY A 264 14.11 -7.89 -12.93
N ILE A 265 13.16 -7.00 -13.19
CA ILE A 265 13.41 -5.73 -13.90
C ILE A 265 13.20 -4.53 -12.98
N LYS A 266 13.82 -3.42 -13.34
CA LYS A 266 13.46 -2.12 -12.76
C LYS A 266 12.33 -1.48 -13.55
N SER A 267 11.43 -0.79 -12.85
CA SER A 267 10.42 0.09 -13.46
C SER A 267 10.45 1.44 -12.79
N ARG A 268 10.07 2.48 -13.54
CA ARG A 268 9.79 3.79 -12.96
C ARG A 268 8.28 3.99 -12.88
N GLU A 269 7.80 4.35 -11.71
CA GLU A 269 6.40 4.64 -11.44
C GLU A 269 6.29 5.91 -10.59
N VAL A 270 5.20 6.65 -10.80
CA VAL A 270 4.85 7.76 -9.92
C VAL A 270 3.61 7.41 -9.14
N TYR A 271 3.63 7.70 -7.84
CA TYR A 271 2.55 7.38 -6.92
C TYR A 271 2.03 8.61 -6.21
N GLU A 272 0.74 8.59 -5.89
CA GLU A 272 0.08 9.56 -5.02
C GLU A 272 -0.58 8.80 -3.86
N ALA A 273 -0.05 8.97 -2.65
CA ALA A 273 -0.60 8.35 -1.45
C ALA A 273 -0.75 9.39 -0.31
N PRO A 274 -1.60 10.43 -0.49
CA PRO A 274 -1.69 11.56 0.43
C PRO A 274 -2.09 11.16 1.86
N ALA A 275 -3.13 10.34 2.03
CA ALA A 275 -3.52 9.86 3.35
C ALA A 275 -2.45 8.95 3.97
N ALA A 276 -1.85 8.06 3.19
CA ALA A 276 -0.80 7.16 3.67
C ALA A 276 0.39 7.94 4.23
N ALA A 277 0.87 8.95 3.52
CA ALA A 277 1.99 9.79 3.97
C ALA A 277 1.71 10.46 5.33
N VAL A 278 0.48 10.93 5.55
CA VAL A 278 0.09 11.56 6.82
C VAL A 278 -0.09 10.52 7.94
N ILE A 279 -0.86 9.47 7.68
CA ILE A 279 -1.17 8.43 8.68
C ILE A 279 0.10 7.72 9.12
N MET A 280 0.96 7.32 8.18
CA MET A 280 2.18 6.56 8.50
C MET A 280 3.20 7.42 9.24
N ALA A 281 3.35 8.70 8.87
CA ALA A 281 4.20 9.62 9.64
C ALA A 281 3.70 9.81 11.08
N ALA A 282 2.38 9.92 11.27
CA ALA A 282 1.78 10.02 12.60
C ALA A 282 1.90 8.71 13.40
N HIS A 283 1.68 7.57 12.75
CA HIS A 283 1.78 6.25 13.37
C HIS A 283 3.19 5.97 13.88
N HIS A 284 4.20 6.10 13.01
CA HIS A 284 5.61 5.93 13.38
C HIS A 284 6.03 6.88 14.52
N ASP A 285 5.53 8.12 14.51
CA ASP A 285 5.79 9.07 15.58
C ASP A 285 5.19 8.65 16.93
N LEU A 286 3.99 8.09 16.92
CA LEU A 286 3.35 7.59 18.13
C LEU A 286 4.05 6.34 18.68
N GLU A 287 4.60 5.49 17.81
CA GLU A 287 5.40 4.34 18.24
C GLU A 287 6.66 4.78 19.00
N ASN A 288 7.33 5.86 18.59
CA ASN A 288 8.47 6.42 19.34
C ASN A 288 8.11 6.83 20.77
N LEU A 289 6.83 7.16 21.04
CA LEU A 289 6.34 7.50 22.37
C LEU A 289 5.96 6.27 23.21
N THR A 290 5.54 5.19 22.55
CA THR A 290 4.78 4.09 23.19
C THR A 290 5.47 2.73 23.16
N LEU A 291 6.43 2.52 22.26
CA LEU A 291 7.20 1.28 22.18
C LEU A 291 8.51 1.40 22.96
N GLU A 292 8.83 0.33 23.69
CA GLU A 292 10.11 0.20 24.38
C GLU A 292 11.26 0.11 23.36
N ARG A 293 12.45 0.57 23.75
CA ARG A 293 13.63 0.73 22.88
C ARG A 293 13.97 -0.52 22.06
N ASP A 294 14.04 -1.70 22.65
CA ASP A 294 14.45 -2.91 21.93
C ASP A 294 13.35 -3.40 20.98
N VAL A 295 12.08 -3.24 21.35
CA VAL A 295 10.95 -3.46 20.42
C VAL A 295 11.04 -2.49 19.24
N GLN A 296 11.23 -1.20 19.50
CA GLN A 296 11.34 -0.16 18.47
C GLN A 296 12.53 -0.39 17.53
N HIS A 297 13.65 -0.91 18.04
CA HIS A 297 14.83 -1.20 17.23
C HIS A 297 14.72 -2.52 16.45
N PHE A 298 14.00 -3.52 16.95
CA PHE A 298 13.84 -4.79 16.26
C PHE A 298 12.69 -4.79 15.25
N LYS A 299 11.57 -4.12 15.57
CA LYS A 299 10.36 -4.06 14.74
C LYS A 299 10.65 -3.72 13.27
N PRO A 300 11.53 -2.77 12.91
CA PRO A 300 11.87 -2.47 11.51
C PRO A 300 12.34 -3.67 10.68
N THR A 301 13.00 -4.66 11.30
CA THR A 301 13.39 -5.91 10.61
C THR A 301 12.17 -6.73 10.19
N ILE A 302 11.13 -6.73 11.03
CA ILE A 302 9.86 -7.40 10.78
C ILE A 302 9.02 -6.63 9.77
N GLU A 303 8.99 -5.30 9.88
CA GLU A 303 8.32 -4.40 8.93
C GLU A 303 8.84 -4.58 7.51
N ASP A 304 10.16 -4.59 7.33
CA ASP A 304 10.79 -4.82 6.02
C ASP A 304 10.39 -6.18 5.43
N LYS A 305 10.40 -7.24 6.25
CA LYS A 305 10.00 -8.57 5.77
C LYS A 305 8.53 -8.61 5.38
N ILE A 306 7.62 -8.05 6.19
CA ILE A 306 6.19 -7.96 5.88
C ILE A 306 5.99 -7.18 4.58
N THR A 307 6.64 -6.03 4.44
CA THR A 307 6.55 -5.17 3.26
C THR A 307 6.93 -5.92 1.99
N ASN A 308 8.07 -6.61 2.00
CA ASN A 308 8.52 -7.44 0.89
C ASN A 308 7.52 -8.55 0.58
N MET A 309 7.01 -9.24 1.61
CA MET A 309 6.01 -10.30 1.42
C MET A 309 4.71 -9.79 0.77
N ILE A 310 4.24 -8.59 1.11
CA ILE A 310 3.06 -7.99 0.46
C ILE A 310 3.37 -7.69 -1.02
N TYR A 311 4.52 -7.08 -1.29
CA TYR A 311 4.93 -6.75 -2.66
C TYR A 311 5.06 -8.00 -3.54
N GLU A 312 5.63 -9.08 -2.98
CA GLU A 312 5.95 -10.37 -3.61
C GLU A 312 4.80 -11.39 -3.61
N ALA A 313 3.54 -10.96 -3.38
CA ALA A 313 2.36 -11.82 -3.42
C ALA A 313 2.29 -12.92 -2.32
N GLN A 314 2.94 -12.72 -1.18
CA GLN A 314 3.01 -13.67 -0.08
C GLN A 314 2.07 -13.33 1.09
N TRP A 315 1.00 -12.57 0.82
CA TRP A 315 -0.03 -12.20 1.82
C TRP A 315 -0.65 -13.43 2.49
N ILE A 316 -0.99 -14.46 1.70
CA ILE A 316 -1.62 -15.69 2.17
C ILE A 316 -0.54 -16.72 2.50
N SER A 317 0.36 -16.39 3.45
CA SER A 317 1.40 -17.31 3.88
C SER A 317 1.46 -17.43 5.41
N PRO A 318 1.76 -18.62 5.97
CA PRO A 318 1.83 -18.80 7.42
C PRO A 318 2.88 -17.91 8.09
N LEU A 319 3.96 -17.55 7.36
CA LEU A 319 4.95 -16.61 7.86
C LEU A 319 4.35 -15.20 7.98
N PHE A 320 3.55 -14.76 7.00
CA PHE A 320 2.88 -13.46 7.05
C PHE A 320 1.99 -13.37 8.29
N ASP A 321 1.16 -14.39 8.54
CA ASP A 321 0.29 -14.45 9.71
C ASP A 321 1.08 -14.40 11.04
N ALA A 322 2.19 -15.13 11.12
CA ALA A 322 3.03 -15.15 12.31
C ALA A 322 3.70 -13.78 12.58
N LEU A 323 4.16 -13.10 11.52
CA LEU A 323 4.73 -11.76 11.63
C LEU A 323 3.66 -10.72 11.96
N MET A 324 2.46 -10.84 11.40
CA MET A 324 1.33 -9.96 11.74
C MET A 324 0.88 -10.15 13.19
N ALA A 325 0.93 -11.37 13.74
CA ALA A 325 0.68 -11.59 15.16
C ALA A 325 1.71 -10.91 16.07
N PHE A 326 2.99 -10.87 15.65
CA PHE A 326 4.01 -10.05 16.31
C PHE A 326 3.65 -8.56 16.24
N ILE A 327 3.28 -8.05 15.05
CA ILE A 327 2.88 -6.65 14.87
C ILE A 327 1.70 -6.32 15.78
N ASP A 328 0.60 -7.08 15.74
CA ASP A 328 -0.58 -6.84 16.59
C ASP A 328 -0.24 -6.81 18.08
N LYS A 329 0.72 -7.64 18.51
CA LYS A 329 1.20 -7.62 19.90
C LYS A 329 1.91 -6.31 20.25
N THR A 330 2.76 -5.78 19.35
CA THR A 330 3.41 -4.47 19.55
C THR A 330 2.39 -3.34 19.55
N GLN A 331 1.36 -3.43 18.71
CA GLN A 331 0.35 -2.38 18.56
C GLN A 331 -0.58 -2.22 19.76
N ALA A 332 -0.67 -3.21 20.67
CA ALA A 332 -1.56 -3.15 21.84
C ALA A 332 -1.36 -1.89 22.71
N VAL A 333 -0.16 -1.31 22.71
CA VAL A 333 0.20 -0.09 23.47
C VAL A 333 0.24 1.19 22.62
N VAL A 334 0.07 1.09 21.30
CA VAL A 334 0.12 2.25 20.39
C VAL A 334 -1.24 2.96 20.40
N ASN A 335 -1.50 3.67 21.50
CA ASN A 335 -2.72 4.44 21.74
C ASN A 335 -2.36 5.87 22.11
N GLY A 336 -2.98 6.85 21.46
CA GLY A 336 -2.68 8.27 21.72
C GLY A 336 -3.10 9.17 20.58
N THR A 337 -2.68 10.43 20.63
CA THR A 337 -2.98 11.44 19.61
C THR A 337 -1.69 12.09 19.14
N VAL A 338 -1.54 12.23 17.83
CA VAL A 338 -0.42 12.97 17.20
C VAL A 338 -0.97 14.18 16.47
N LYS A 339 -0.41 15.35 16.77
CA LYS A 339 -0.68 16.60 16.06
C LYS A 339 0.25 16.69 14.86
N MET A 340 -0.31 16.73 13.67
CA MET A 340 0.41 16.83 12.41
C MET A 340 0.32 18.26 11.86
N LYS A 341 1.43 18.75 11.33
CA LYS A 341 1.51 19.94 10.47
C LYS A 341 1.63 19.50 9.03
N LEU A 342 0.67 19.90 8.20
CA LEU A 342 0.64 19.68 6.77
C LEU A 342 1.01 20.98 6.07
N TYR A 343 2.07 20.96 5.26
CA TYR A 343 2.55 22.17 4.61
C TYR A 343 3.43 21.86 3.39
N LYS A 344 3.02 22.36 2.22
CA LYS A 344 3.77 22.33 0.95
C LYS A 344 4.55 21.03 0.74
N GLY A 345 3.82 19.93 0.57
CA GLY A 345 4.37 18.59 0.31
C GLY A 345 4.87 17.84 1.54
N ASN A 346 4.84 18.43 2.73
CA ASN A 346 5.35 17.81 3.96
C ASN A 346 4.24 17.52 4.97
N ALA A 347 4.30 16.35 5.60
CA ALA A 347 3.53 15.99 6.78
C ALA A 347 4.50 15.76 7.95
N THR A 348 4.40 16.56 9.01
CA THR A 348 5.34 16.51 10.14
C THR A 348 4.60 16.41 11.46
N ALA A 349 4.94 15.42 12.28
CA ALA A 349 4.45 15.33 13.65
C ALA A 349 5.09 16.43 14.52
N VAL A 350 4.26 17.33 15.06
CA VAL A 350 4.72 18.48 15.85
C VAL A 350 4.43 18.35 17.35
N ALA A 351 3.50 17.48 17.73
CA ALA A 351 3.26 17.11 19.12
C ALA A 351 2.60 15.73 19.21
N ARG A 352 2.75 15.06 20.34
CA ARG A 352 2.16 13.74 20.61
C ARG A 352 1.81 13.61 22.07
N LYS A 353 0.77 12.84 22.38
CA LYS A 353 0.35 12.52 23.75
C LYS A 353 -0.25 11.13 23.82
N SER A 354 -0.01 10.44 24.94
CA SER A 354 -0.70 9.21 25.31
C SER A 354 -0.99 9.22 26.80
N ALA A 355 -2.25 9.06 27.18
CA ALA A 355 -2.67 9.12 28.59
C ALA A 355 -2.23 7.89 29.40
N HIS A 356 -2.04 6.74 28.74
CA HIS A 356 -1.84 5.45 29.42
C HIS A 356 -0.67 4.64 28.88
N ASN A 357 -0.07 5.04 27.75
CA ASN A 357 1.00 4.28 27.11
C ASN A 357 2.25 5.12 26.81
N SER A 358 2.32 6.36 27.27
CA SER A 358 3.57 7.14 27.16
C SER A 358 4.67 6.46 27.96
N LEU A 359 5.77 6.14 27.30
CA LEU A 359 7.03 5.75 27.96
C LEU A 359 7.96 6.94 28.15
N TYR A 360 7.61 8.11 27.60
CA TYR A 360 8.27 9.35 27.93
C TYR A 360 7.84 9.81 29.32
N ASP A 361 8.82 9.94 30.20
CA ASP A 361 8.68 10.45 31.56
C ASP A 361 9.45 11.77 31.65
N GLU A 362 8.71 12.86 31.88
CA GLU A 362 9.28 14.21 31.96
C GLU A 362 10.27 14.36 33.11
N ASP A 363 10.01 13.72 34.26
CA ASP A 363 10.86 13.83 35.44
C ASP A 363 12.15 13.03 35.27
N LEU A 364 12.19 11.97 34.45
CA LEU A 364 13.42 11.26 34.10
C LEU A 364 14.27 11.97 33.03
N ALA A 365 13.66 12.83 32.22
CA ALA A 365 14.33 13.49 31.09
C ALA A 365 14.73 14.95 31.37
N THR A 366 14.11 15.59 32.36
CA THR A 366 14.29 17.01 32.66
C THR A 366 15.66 17.32 33.26
N TYR A 367 16.11 18.57 33.08
CA TYR A 367 17.30 19.12 33.75
C TYR A 367 16.94 20.05 34.92
N THR A 368 15.65 20.12 35.27
CA THR A 368 15.15 20.99 36.34
C THR A 368 15.28 20.31 37.71
N SER A 369 14.84 20.97 38.78
CA SER A 369 14.85 20.39 40.14
C SER A 369 13.89 19.21 40.32
N ALA A 370 13.07 18.89 39.32
CA ALA A 370 12.22 17.71 39.29
C ALA A 370 12.95 16.46 38.76
N ASP A 371 14.21 16.59 38.31
CA ASP A 371 15.00 15.46 37.79
C ASP A 371 15.03 14.29 38.79
N SER A 372 14.61 13.13 38.30
CA SER A 372 14.53 11.86 39.04
C SER A 372 15.51 10.80 38.51
N PHE A 373 16.34 11.13 37.52
CA PHE A 373 17.33 10.22 36.95
C PHE A 373 18.54 10.06 37.88
N ASP A 374 18.89 8.81 38.22
CA ASP A 374 20.08 8.51 39.01
C ASP A 374 21.36 8.62 38.15
N GLN A 375 21.94 9.82 38.17
CA GLN A 375 23.17 10.12 37.42
C GLN A 375 24.41 9.38 37.96
N GLU A 376 24.43 8.95 39.23
CA GLU A 376 25.58 8.25 39.81
C GLU A 376 25.74 6.84 39.21
N ALA A 377 24.62 6.19 38.88
CA ALA A 377 24.61 4.87 38.24
C ALA A 377 25.27 4.87 36.84
N ALA A 378 25.30 6.01 36.15
CA ALA A 378 25.78 6.10 34.76
C ALA A 378 27.26 5.69 34.62
N ALA A 379 28.12 6.07 35.57
CA ALA A 379 29.55 5.74 35.51
C ALA A 379 29.80 4.22 35.56
N GLY A 380 29.06 3.51 36.41
CA GLY A 380 29.11 2.05 36.51
C GLY A 380 28.58 1.38 35.25
N PHE A 381 27.45 1.86 34.73
CA PHE A 381 26.86 1.38 33.49
C PHE A 381 27.84 1.51 32.31
N ILE A 382 28.40 2.69 32.07
CA ILE A 382 29.33 2.95 30.95
C ILE A 382 30.53 2.00 31.05
N LYS A 383 31.14 1.88 32.23
CA LYS A 383 32.31 1.01 32.45
C LYS A 383 32.03 -0.45 32.07
N LEU A 384 30.84 -0.96 32.38
CA LEU A 384 30.46 -2.34 32.06
C LEU A 384 30.03 -2.50 30.61
N TRP A 385 29.25 -1.56 30.08
CA TRP A 385 28.74 -1.58 28.70
C TRP A 385 29.86 -1.53 27.66
N THR A 386 30.89 -0.69 27.89
CA THR A 386 32.01 -0.54 26.94
C THR A 386 33.06 -1.63 27.08
N LEU A 387 32.97 -2.51 28.08
CA LEU A 387 34.01 -3.47 28.41
C LEU A 387 34.37 -4.41 27.24
N PRO A 388 33.42 -4.98 26.46
CA PRO A 388 33.76 -5.83 25.33
C PRO A 388 34.62 -5.11 24.27
N THR A 389 34.23 -3.89 23.90
CA THR A 389 34.98 -3.08 22.93
C THR A 389 36.33 -2.62 23.49
N THR A 390 36.39 -2.32 24.78
CA THR A 390 37.63 -1.93 25.47
C THR A 390 38.65 -3.07 25.44
N VAL A 391 38.22 -4.30 25.75
CA VAL A 391 39.10 -5.48 25.70
C VAL A 391 39.53 -5.78 24.28
N PHE A 392 38.61 -5.67 23.30
CA PHE A 392 38.96 -5.84 21.89
C PHE A 392 40.08 -4.88 21.46
N GLU A 393 39.97 -3.60 21.80
CA GLU A 393 41.00 -2.60 21.46
C GLU A 393 42.31 -2.79 22.22
N GLN A 394 42.26 -3.19 23.48
CA GLN A 394 43.47 -3.46 24.28
C GLN A 394 44.30 -4.64 23.76
N VAL A 395 43.67 -5.60 23.08
CA VAL A 395 44.36 -6.77 22.54
C VAL A 395 44.79 -6.54 21.10
N ASN A 396 43.95 -5.87 20.29
CA ASN A 396 44.16 -5.79 18.85
C ASN A 396 44.67 -4.44 18.36
N HIS A 397 44.53 -3.36 19.13
CA HIS A 397 44.99 -2.02 18.79
C HIS A 397 44.61 -1.58 17.37
N VAL A 398 43.38 -1.90 16.95
CA VAL A 398 42.88 -1.58 15.59
C VAL A 398 42.68 -0.08 15.45
N HIS A 399 42.15 0.55 16.50
CA HIS A 399 41.89 2.00 16.55
C HIS A 399 42.67 2.70 17.67
N SER A 400 43.07 1.98 18.72
CA SER A 400 43.87 2.49 19.82
C SER A 400 45.37 2.30 19.57
N GLU A 401 46.19 3.18 20.15
CA GLU A 401 47.64 2.99 20.13
C GLU A 401 48.06 1.87 21.08
N GLU A 402 48.96 1.01 20.62
CA GLU A 402 49.61 0.01 21.46
C GLU A 402 50.47 0.72 22.50
N LYS A 403 50.17 0.51 23.78
CA LYS A 403 51.00 1.05 24.85
C LYS A 403 52.32 0.31 24.87
N GLN A 404 53.40 0.97 24.46
CA GLN A 404 54.76 0.46 24.67
C GLN A 404 54.99 0.35 26.18
N HIS A 405 55.11 -0.89 26.66
CA HIS A 405 55.54 -1.18 28.02
C HIS A 405 57.07 -1.12 28.06
N ASP A 406 57.62 -0.03 28.63
CA ASP A 406 59.03 0.07 29.05
C ASP A 406 59.34 -0.84 30.25
#